data_AF-E8R9P5-F1
#
_entry.id   AF-E8R9P5-F1
#
_cell.length_a   1.000
_cell.length_b   1.000
_cell.length_c   1.000
_cell.angle_alpha   90.00
_cell.angle_beta   90.00
_cell.angle_gamma   90.00
#
_symmetry.space_group_name_H-M   'P 1'
#
loop_
_entity.id
_entity.type
_entity.pdbx_description
1 polymer ?
#
loop_
_entity_poly.entity_id
_entity_poly.type
_entity_poly.pdbx_seq_one_letter_code
_entity_poly.pdbx_strand_id
1 'polypeptide(L)'
;MHVDKRDEYVRSLVLKLYNGIDYYFHGDELNSEGWKVFNEIIYHVMRSKPWYRKRIRDLRRRPRAEDIFAFTSEAYGVPPDSSGGYMDREETVH
;
A
#
# COMPACT_ATOMS: atom_id res chain seq x y z
N MET A 1 7.25 -23.12 3.47
CA MET A 1 5.98 -22.38 3.38
C MET A 1 5.74 -22.07 1.92
N HIS A 2 4.68 -22.61 1.31
CA HIS A 2 4.29 -22.18 -0.04
C HIS A 2 3.69 -20.78 0.07
N VAL A 3 4.42 -19.77 -0.38
CA VAL A 3 3.83 -18.44 -0.57
C VAL A 3 2.88 -18.58 -1.76
N ASP A 4 1.61 -18.24 -1.56
CA ASP A 4 0.62 -18.25 -2.63
C ASP A 4 1.08 -17.24 -3.70
N LYS A 5 1.18 -17.66 -4.97
CA LYS A 5 1.53 -16.79 -6.10
C LYS A 5 0.69 -15.50 -6.13
N ARG A 6 -0.53 -15.55 -5.60
CA ARG A 6 -1.39 -14.37 -5.46
C ARG A 6 -0.88 -13.38 -4.42
N ASP A 7 -0.40 -13.87 -3.28
CA ASP A 7 0.15 -13.00 -2.23
C ASP A 7 1.45 -12.34 -2.72
N GLU A 8 2.29 -13.04 -3.49
CA GLU A 8 3.44 -12.44 -4.18
C GLU A 8 3.02 -11.36 -5.19
N TYR A 9 1.96 -11.61 -5.95
CA TYR A 9 1.42 -10.60 -6.89
C TYR A 9 0.93 -9.36 -6.17
N VAL A 10 0.18 -9.49 -5.07
CA VAL A 10 -0.28 -8.32 -4.32
C VAL A 10 0.92 -7.57 -3.70
N ARG A 11 1.92 -8.30 -3.20
CA ARG A 11 3.16 -7.68 -2.70
C ARG A 11 3.84 -6.83 -3.78
N SER A 12 3.90 -7.29 -5.02
CA SER A 12 4.50 -6.50 -6.11
C SER A 12 3.69 -5.25 -6.45
N LEU A 13 2.35 -5.30 -6.38
CA LEU A 13 1.49 -4.13 -6.54
C LEU A 13 1.68 -3.10 -5.41
N VAL A 14 1.84 -3.56 -4.17
CA VAL A 14 2.12 -2.70 -3.02
C VAL A 14 3.47 -2.01 -3.18
N LEU A 15 4.53 -2.76 -3.54
CA LEU A 15 5.85 -2.20 -3.81
C LEU A 15 5.83 -1.22 -4.99
N LYS A 16 4.99 -1.46 -6.00
CA LYS A 16 4.79 -0.54 -7.13
C LYS A 16 4.21 0.80 -6.66
N LEU A 17 3.19 0.81 -5.79
CA LEU A 17 2.66 2.04 -5.20
C LEU A 17 3.71 2.76 -4.35
N TYR A 18 4.44 2.00 -3.54
CA TYR A 18 5.44 2.55 -2.63
C TYR A 18 6.62 3.19 -3.36
N ASN A 19 7.27 2.43 -4.25
CA ASN A 19 8.44 2.90 -5.02
C ASN A 19 8.07 3.98 -6.05
N GLY A 20 6.79 4.09 -6.42
CA GLY A 20 6.29 5.08 -7.36
C GLY A 20 5.47 6.18 -6.70
N ILE A 21 5.72 6.52 -5.44
CA ILE A 21 4.86 7.42 -4.66
C ILE A 21 4.60 8.76 -5.39
N ASP A 22 5.64 9.37 -5.95
CA ASP A 22 5.53 10.63 -6.72
C ASP A 22 4.70 10.51 -8.00
N TYR A 23 4.53 9.29 -8.52
CA TYR A 23 3.76 9.00 -9.72
C TYR A 23 2.33 8.56 -9.42
N TYR A 24 2.08 7.86 -8.31
CA TYR A 24 0.76 7.32 -7.96
C TYR A 24 -0.03 8.19 -7.00
N PHE A 25 0.63 9.16 -6.35
CA PHE A 25 0.03 10.07 -5.39
C PHE A 25 0.17 11.53 -5.84
N HIS A 26 -0.78 12.35 -5.42
CA HIS A 26 -0.71 13.80 -5.52
C HIS A 26 -0.80 14.38 -4.11
N GLY A 27 0.35 14.74 -3.54
CA GLY A 27 0.45 14.90 -2.09
C GLY A 27 0.20 13.56 -1.39
N ASP A 28 -0.74 13.52 -0.45
CA ASP A 28 -1.04 12.31 0.32
C ASP A 28 -2.12 11.41 -0.31
N GLU A 29 -2.76 11.86 -1.39
CA GLU A 29 -3.93 11.20 -1.96
C GLU A 29 -3.60 10.45 -3.26
N LEU A 30 -4.27 9.32 -3.50
CA LEU A 30 -4.12 8.59 -4.76
C LEU A 30 -4.63 9.42 -5.95
N ASN A 31 -3.83 9.48 -7.00
CA ASN A 31 -4.28 9.97 -8.30
C ASN A 31 -4.98 8.84 -9.11
N SER A 32 -5.37 9.13 -10.34
CA SER A 32 -6.08 8.16 -11.19
C SER A 32 -5.32 6.85 -11.43
N GLU A 33 -3.99 6.90 -11.57
CA GLU A 33 -3.17 5.70 -11.75
C GLU A 33 -2.99 4.95 -10.42
N GLY A 34 -2.80 5.68 -9.32
CA GLY A 34 -2.73 5.09 -7.99
C GLY A 34 -4.01 4.33 -7.63
N TRP A 35 -5.17 4.89 -7.95
CA TRP A 35 -6.47 4.25 -7.75
C TRP A 35 -6.62 2.93 -8.50
N LYS A 36 -6.07 2.79 -9.72
CA LYS A 36 -6.12 1.53 -10.47
C LYS A 36 -5.37 0.44 -9.72
N VAL A 37 -4.13 0.73 -9.31
CA VAL A 37 -3.29 -0.21 -8.56
C VAL A 37 -3.92 -0.54 -7.21
N PHE A 38 -4.43 0.46 -6.50
CA PHE A 38 -5.05 0.26 -5.19
C PHE A 38 -6.33 -0.58 -5.25
N ASN A 39 -7.18 -0.37 -6.26
CA ASN A 39 -8.39 -1.18 -6.44
C ASN A 39 -8.04 -2.66 -6.73
N GLU A 40 -6.95 -2.91 -7.44
CA GLU A 40 -6.48 -4.28 -7.70
C GLU A 40 -5.97 -4.95 -6.43
N ILE A 41 -5.20 -4.24 -5.59
CA ILE A 41 -4.81 -4.70 -4.25
C ILE A 41 -6.06 -5.03 -3.43
N ILE A 42 -7.04 -4.13 -3.37
CA ILE A 42 -8.30 -4.34 -2.62
C ILE A 42 -9.04 -5.57 -3.12
N TYR A 43 -9.15 -5.76 -4.43
CA TYR A 43 -9.83 -6.91 -5.02
C TYR A 43 -9.24 -8.23 -4.50
N HIS A 44 -7.91 -8.33 -4.50
CA HIS A 44 -7.22 -9.52 -4.00
C HIS A 44 -7.33 -9.68 -2.48
N VAL A 45 -7.23 -8.58 -1.71
CA VAL A 45 -7.45 -8.61 -0.26
C VAL A 45 -8.85 -9.10 0.06
N MET A 46 -9.89 -8.55 -0.57
CA MET A 46 -11.27 -8.95 -0.29
C MET A 46 -11.55 -10.43 -0.61
N ARG A 47 -10.82 -11.00 -1.58
CA ARG A 47 -10.93 -12.41 -1.97
C ARG A 47 -10.18 -13.34 -1.00
N SER A 48 -8.98 -12.97 -0.58
CA SER A 48 -8.13 -13.83 0.28
C SER A 48 -8.35 -13.59 1.77
N LYS A 49 -8.70 -12.37 2.17
CA LYS A 49 -8.74 -11.87 3.55
C LYS A 49 -10.02 -11.03 3.79
N PRO A 50 -11.22 -11.63 3.70
CA PRO A 50 -12.49 -10.91 3.73
C PRO A 50 -12.80 -10.19 5.05
N TRP A 51 -12.09 -10.51 6.14
CA TRP A 51 -12.21 -9.78 7.42
C TRP A 51 -11.78 -8.32 7.34
N TYR A 52 -10.96 -7.94 6.34
CA TYR A 52 -10.55 -6.55 6.12
C TYR A 52 -11.62 -5.66 5.46
N ARG A 53 -12.80 -6.19 5.08
CA ARG A 53 -13.84 -5.43 4.36
C ARG A 53 -14.20 -4.09 5.00
N LYS A 54 -14.35 -4.05 6.33
CA LYS A 54 -14.68 -2.82 7.05
C LYS A 54 -13.57 -1.78 6.89
N ARG A 55 -12.32 -2.20 7.12
CA ARG A 55 -11.14 -1.34 6.99
C ARG A 55 -10.91 -0.84 5.57
N ILE A 56 -11.11 -1.70 4.57
CA ILE A 56 -11.07 -1.31 3.15
C ILE A 56 -12.10 -0.22 2.85
N ARG A 57 -13.33 -0.36 3.36
CA ARG A 57 -14.37 0.67 3.15
C ARG A 57 -13.94 2.01 3.74
N ASP A 58 -13.31 1.99 4.91
CA ASP A 58 -12.85 3.21 5.58
C ASP A 58 -11.65 3.81 4.83
N LEU A 59 -10.69 3.00 4.38
CA LEU A 59 -9.58 3.40 3.51
C LEU A 59 -10.05 4.05 2.21
N ARG A 60 -11.07 3.49 1.55
CA ARG A 60 -11.60 4.05 0.30
C ARG A 60 -12.24 5.43 0.46
N ARG A 61 -12.66 5.80 1.68
CA ARG A 61 -13.20 7.14 1.95
C ARG A 61 -12.10 8.19 2.06
N ARG A 62 -10.91 7.79 2.51
CA ARG A 62 -9.76 8.69 2.67
C ARG A 62 -8.46 7.91 2.46
N PRO A 63 -8.06 7.66 1.20
CA PRO A 63 -6.94 6.77 0.87
C PRO A 63 -5.62 7.51 0.97
N ARG A 64 -5.15 7.75 2.20
CA ARG A 64 -3.83 8.35 2.43
C ARG A 64 -2.73 7.32 2.21
N ALA A 65 -1.59 7.78 1.69
CA ALA A 65 -0.42 6.93 1.49
C ALA A 65 -0.06 6.12 2.76
N GLU A 66 0.05 6.81 3.89
CA GLU A 66 0.36 6.20 5.20
C GLU A 66 -0.65 5.11 5.59
N ASP A 67 -1.95 5.40 5.51
CA ASP A 67 -3.01 4.46 5.86
C ASP A 67 -2.99 3.21 4.94
N ILE A 68 -2.74 3.41 3.65
CA ILE A 68 -2.62 2.33 2.66
C ILE A 68 -1.40 1.45 2.96
N PHE A 69 -0.25 2.06 3.26
CA PHE A 69 0.98 1.31 3.53
C PHE A 69 0.90 0.57 4.86
N ALA A 70 0.36 1.19 5.91
CA ALA A 70 0.10 0.52 7.17
C ALA A 70 -0.82 -0.70 6.99
N PHE A 71 -1.92 -0.54 6.24
CA PHE A 71 -2.84 -1.62 5.93
C PHE A 71 -2.19 -2.75 5.12
N THR A 72 -1.44 -2.43 4.07
CA THR A 72 -0.84 -3.43 3.19
C THR A 72 0.34 -4.15 3.84
N SER A 73 1.08 -3.46 4.71
CA SER A 73 2.10 -4.05 5.58
C SER A 73 1.48 -5.08 6.54
N GLU A 74 0.37 -4.75 7.19
CA GLU A 74 -0.35 -5.70 8.05
C GLU A 74 -0.94 -6.89 7.26
N ALA A 75 -1.52 -6.63 6.08
CA ALA A 75 -2.20 -7.65 5.30
C ALA A 75 -1.27 -8.63 4.57
N TYR A 76 -0.05 -8.21 4.23
CA TYR A 76 0.89 -8.99 3.41
C TYR A 76 2.33 -8.99 3.92
N GLY A 77 2.62 -8.37 5.06
CA GLY A 77 3.99 -8.28 5.59
C GLY A 77 4.95 -7.62 4.62
N VAL A 78 4.50 -6.58 3.91
CA VAL A 78 5.39 -5.74 3.08
C VAL A 78 5.89 -4.62 3.99
N PRO A 79 7.15 -4.64 4.44
CA PRO A 79 7.70 -3.52 5.18
C PRO A 79 7.85 -2.31 4.25
N PRO A 80 7.68 -1.07 4.76
CA PRO A 80 8.12 0.12 4.05
C PRO A 80 9.64 0.13 3.78
N ASP A 81 10.42 -0.77 4.38
CA ASP A 81 11.82 -0.95 4.00
C ASP A 81 12.28 -2.41 3.95
N SER A 82 12.93 -2.74 2.83
CA SER A 82 14.14 -3.57 2.85
C SER A 82 15.13 -3.12 1.76
N SER A 83 14.76 -2.14 0.94
CA SER A 83 15.64 -1.51 -0.04
C SER A 83 15.03 -0.17 -0.52
N GLY A 84 15.25 0.90 0.25
CA GLY A 84 15.09 2.28 -0.25
C GLY A 84 13.99 3.13 0.40
N GLY A 85 14.36 3.79 1.51
CA GLY A 85 14.23 5.25 1.62
C GLY A 85 12.85 5.89 1.81
N TYR A 86 12.21 5.64 2.94
CA TYR A 86 11.53 6.71 3.71
C TYR A 86 12.02 6.61 5.17
N MET A 87 13.28 6.97 5.38
CA MET A 87 13.75 7.38 6.70
C MET A 87 13.47 8.88 6.83
N ASP A 88 12.85 9.23 7.94
CA ASP A 88 12.81 10.55 8.58
C ASP A 88 13.34 11.74 7.77
N ARG A 89 12.41 12.59 7.31
CA ARG A 89 12.69 14.04 7.25
C ARG A 89 12.29 14.66 8.60
N GLU A 90 12.92 14.21 9.68
CA GLU A 90 13.01 15.02 10.89
C GLU A 90 14.42 15.62 10.95
N GLU A 91 14.43 16.95 10.77
CA GLU A 91 15.36 17.93 11.30
C GLU A 91 16.85 17.59 11.39
N THR A 92 17.63 18.17 10.48
CA THR A 92 18.96 18.68 10.86
C THR A 92 18.99 20.17 10.54
N VAL A 93 18.42 20.96 11.46
CA VAL A 93 18.69 22.39 11.59
C VAL A 93 19.50 22.56 12.88
N HIS A 94 20.82 22.42 12.77
CA HIS A 94 21.85 23.33 13.30
C HIS A 94 23.23 22.67 13.33
#